data_AF-A0A2N2FS26-F1
#
_entry.id   AF-A0A2N2FS26-F1
#
_cell.length_a   1.000
_cell.length_b   1.000
_cell.length_c   1.000
_cell.angle_alpha   90.00
_cell.angle_beta   90.00
_cell.angle_gamma   90.00
#
_symmetry.space_group_name_H-M   'P 1'
#
loop_
_entity.id
_entity.type
_entity.pdbx_description
1 polymer ?
#
loop_
_entity_poly.entity_id
_entity_poly.type
_entity_poly.pdbx_seq_one_letter_code
_entity_poly.pdbx_strand_id
1 'polypeptide(L)'
;QTALLNIIQNSIDAMPDGGRISIIAEDDHTAGNIKISITDNGQGIAADLLQKVSEPFFSSHKDEGMRGLGLAIVRDIIKAHGGQWDIQSIPGAGTTVILYLRMADKVSG
;
A
#
# COMPACT_ATOMS: atom_id res chain seq x y z
N GLN A 1 10.99 2.69 -5.49
CA GLN A 1 10.17 3.87 -5.86
C GLN A 1 8.78 3.47 -6.36
N THR A 2 8.67 2.61 -7.37
CA THR A 2 7.40 2.23 -8.01
C THR A 2 6.30 1.76 -7.05
N ALA A 3 6.64 1.01 -5.98
CA ALA A 3 5.66 0.60 -4.98
C ALA A 3 4.98 1.80 -4.29
N LEU A 4 5.76 2.77 -3.80
CA LEU A 4 5.22 3.94 -3.11
C LEU A 4 4.33 4.78 -4.03
N LEU A 5 4.74 4.98 -5.29
CA LEU A 5 3.95 5.75 -6.25
C LEU A 5 2.60 5.08 -6.56
N ASN A 6 2.56 3.75 -6.70
CA ASN A 6 1.30 3.03 -6.89
C ASN A 6 0.35 3.19 -5.70
N ILE A 7 0.87 3.12 -4.47
CA ILE A 7 0.05 3.28 -3.28
C ILE A 7 -0.48 4.72 -3.18
N ILE A 8 0.36 5.72 -3.43
CA ILE A 8 -0.02 7.13 -3.42
C ILE A 8 -1.06 7.41 -4.50
N GLN A 9 -0.90 6.86 -5.71
CA GLN A 9 -1.88 7.04 -6.77
C GLN A 9 -3.24 6.42 -6.41
N ASN A 10 -3.24 5.21 -5.85
CA ASN A 10 -4.49 4.58 -5.37
C ASN A 10 -5.15 5.40 -4.25
N SER A 11 -4.36 6.00 -3.37
CA SER A 11 -4.84 6.88 -2.30
C SER A 11 -5.52 8.14 -2.87
N ILE A 12 -4.91 8.76 -3.89
CA ILE A 12 -5.48 9.93 -4.59
C ILE A 12 -6.79 9.55 -5.29
N ASP A 13 -6.81 8.42 -6.02
CA ASP A 13 -7.98 7.95 -6.74
C ASP A 13 -9.16 7.64 -5.78
N ALA A 14 -8.88 7.24 -4.53
CA ALA A 14 -9.87 7.00 -3.49
C ALA A 14 -10.45 8.29 -2.85
N MET A 15 -9.94 9.46 -3.22
CA MET A 15 -10.29 10.77 -2.66
C MET A 15 -10.58 11.80 -3.77
N PRO A 16 -11.62 11.61 -4.60
CA PRO A 16 -11.91 12.49 -5.73
C PRO A 16 -12.18 13.95 -5.33
N ASP A 17 -12.71 14.18 -4.13
CA ASP A 17 -13.00 15.52 -3.59
C ASP A 17 -11.82 16.09 -2.77
N GLY A 18 -10.66 15.43 -2.81
CA GLY A 18 -9.49 15.76 -2.00
C GLY A 18 -9.52 15.11 -0.61
N GLY A 19 -8.39 15.22 0.09
CA GLY A 19 -8.21 14.61 1.40
C GLY A 19 -6.77 14.72 1.89
N ARG A 20 -6.37 13.80 2.77
CA ARG A 20 -5.06 13.74 3.39
C ARG A 20 -4.45 12.36 3.19
N ILE A 21 -3.20 12.36 2.71
CA ILE A 21 -2.32 11.19 2.75
C ILE A 21 -1.28 11.42 3.84
N SER A 22 -1.15 10.48 4.76
CA SER A 22 -0.09 10.43 5.77
C SER A 22 0.89 9.33 5.41
N ILE A 23 2.19 9.65 5.42
CA ILE A 23 3.27 8.68 5.22
C ILE A 23 4.14 8.72 6.47
N ILE A 24 4.23 7.59 7.16
CA ILE A 24 4.98 7.43 8.39
C ILE A 24 5.98 6.30 8.20
N ALA A 25 7.25 6.54 8.49
CA ALA A 25 8.30 5.54 8.48
C ALA A 25 8.85 5.40 9.90
N GLU A 26 8.81 4.17 10.43
CA GLU A 26 9.18 3.83 11.80
C GLU A 26 10.13 2.65 11.80
N ASP A 27 11.07 2.64 12.74
CA ASP A 27 11.93 1.50 12.99
C ASP A 27 11.14 0.45 13.78
N ASP A 28 10.95 -0.73 13.20
CA ASP A 28 10.47 -1.91 13.90
C ASP A 28 11.69 -2.67 14.46
N HIS A 29 12.23 -2.11 15.55
CA HIS A 29 13.44 -2.60 16.22
C HIS A 29 13.36 -4.09 16.58
N THR A 30 12.16 -4.62 16.82
CA THR A 30 11.96 -6.02 17.22
C THR A 30 12.08 -6.99 16.05
N ALA A 31 11.79 -6.53 14.83
CA ALA A 31 11.80 -7.34 13.62
C ALA A 31 12.97 -7.04 12.67
N GLY A 32 13.80 -6.03 12.97
CA GLY A 32 14.89 -5.61 12.09
C GLY A 32 14.41 -5.01 10.76
N ASN A 33 13.22 -4.39 10.77
CA ASN A 33 12.57 -3.85 9.59
C ASN A 33 12.32 -2.35 9.76
N ILE A 34 12.20 -1.64 8.64
CA ILE A 34 11.49 -0.36 8.58
C ILE A 34 10.04 -0.65 8.22
N LYS A 35 9.12 -0.14 9.04
CA LYS A 35 7.68 -0.12 8.78
C LYS A 35 7.32 1.21 8.12
N ILE A 36 6.78 1.16 6.91
CA ILE A 36 6.27 2.34 6.20
C ILE A 36 4.75 2.20 6.12
N SER A 37 4.01 3.10 6.75
CA SER A 37 2.56 3.16 6.71
C SER A 37 2.13 4.34 5.83
N ILE A 38 1.33 4.07 4.79
CA ILE A 38 0.70 5.08 3.95
C ILE A 38 -0.80 5.02 4.19
N THR A 39 -1.36 6.09 4.76
CA THR A 39 -2.78 6.18 5.14
C THR A 39 -3.47 7.30 4.41
N ASP A 40 -4.58 6.99 3.75
CA ASP A 40 -5.53 7.97 3.22
C ASP A 40 -6.80 8.02 4.07
N ASN A 41 -7.58 9.10 3.92
CA ASN A 41 -8.91 9.23 4.50
C ASN A 41 -10.01 9.21 3.42
N GLY A 42 -9.81 8.41 2.37
CA GLY A 42 -10.75 8.26 1.26
C GLY A 42 -11.91 7.33 1.57
N GLN A 43 -12.55 6.86 0.50
CA GLN A 43 -13.76 6.03 0.60
C GLN A 43 -13.57 4.66 1.27
N GLY A 44 -12.32 4.21 1.45
CA GLY A 44 -12.01 2.89 1.97
C GLY A 44 -12.41 1.73 1.04
N ILE A 45 -12.22 0.51 1.51
CA ILE A 45 -12.41 -0.75 0.79
C ILE A 45 -13.26 -1.67 1.65
N ALA A 46 -14.28 -2.29 1.06
CA ALA A 46 -15.11 -3.27 1.75
C ALA A 46 -14.32 -4.55 2.08
N ALA A 47 -14.61 -5.17 3.22
CA ALA A 47 -13.84 -6.28 3.75
C ALA A 47 -13.78 -7.51 2.81
N ASP A 48 -14.85 -7.74 2.06
CA ASP A 48 -14.95 -8.81 1.05
C ASP A 48 -14.09 -8.54 -0.21
N LEU A 49 -13.69 -7.28 -0.43
CA LEU A 49 -12.80 -6.88 -1.52
C LEU A 49 -11.33 -6.82 -1.10
N LEU A 50 -11.02 -6.71 0.20
CA LEU A 50 -9.63 -6.58 0.69
C LEU A 50 -8.72 -7.73 0.25
N GLN A 51 -9.23 -8.96 0.16
CA GLN A 51 -8.44 -10.08 -0.33
C GLN A 51 -8.16 -9.98 -1.83
N LYS A 52 -9.08 -9.36 -2.58
CA LYS A 52 -9.05 -9.28 -4.05
C LYS A 52 -8.32 -8.06 -4.57
N VAL A 53 -8.24 -6.95 -3.83
CA VAL A 53 -7.54 -5.73 -4.28
C VAL A 53 -6.05 -5.91 -4.55
N SER A 54 -5.46 -7.00 -4.05
CA SER A 54 -4.08 -7.38 -4.34
C SER A 54 -3.93 -8.34 -5.52
N GLU A 55 -5.03 -8.82 -6.09
CA GLU A 55 -5.04 -9.70 -7.25
C GLU A 55 -4.80 -8.88 -8.52
N PRO A 56 -3.96 -9.36 -9.45
CA PRO A 56 -3.76 -8.68 -10.73
C PRO A 56 -5.09 -8.46 -11.46
N PHE A 57 -5.26 -7.26 -12.04
CA PHE A 57 -6.43 -6.86 -12.82
C PHE A 57 -7.74 -6.68 -12.03
N PHE A 58 -7.69 -6.80 -10.71
CA PHE A 58 -8.85 -6.48 -9.88
C PHE A 58 -8.99 -4.95 -9.72
N SER A 59 -10.14 -4.42 -10.11
CA SER A 59 -10.50 -3.01 -9.94
C SER A 59 -11.97 -2.89 -9.56
N SER A 60 -12.28 -2.01 -8.61
CA SER A 60 -13.66 -1.62 -8.27
C SER A 60 -14.25 -0.61 -9.27
N HIS A 61 -13.42 -0.04 -10.16
CA HIS A 61 -13.83 0.88 -11.23
C HIS A 61 -14.02 0.10 -12.53
N LYS A 62 -15.23 0.16 -13.10
CA LYS A 62 -15.68 -0.69 -14.23
C LYS A 62 -15.17 -0.25 -15.61
N ASP A 63 -14.71 0.98 -15.76
CA ASP A 63 -14.33 1.56 -17.04
C ASP A 63 -12.92 2.14 -16.94
N GLU A 64 -11.90 1.40 -17.40
CA GLU A 64 -10.56 1.85 -17.85
C GLU A 64 -9.56 0.67 -17.77
N GLY A 65 -9.26 0.06 -18.93
CA GLY A 65 -8.55 -1.21 -19.09
C GLY A 65 -7.07 -1.29 -18.68
N MET A 66 -6.59 -0.39 -17.83
CA MET A 66 -5.24 -0.40 -17.24
C MET A 66 -5.20 -0.26 -15.70
N ARG A 67 -6.35 -0.07 -15.04
CA ARG A 67 -6.43 0.04 -13.56
C ARG A 67 -6.57 -1.36 -12.91
N GLY A 68 -5.96 -1.55 -11.74
CA GLY A 68 -6.01 -2.82 -10.98
C GLY A 68 -4.70 -3.63 -10.92
N LEU A 69 -3.60 -3.11 -11.46
CA LEU A 69 -2.26 -3.71 -11.29
C LEU A 69 -1.46 -3.11 -10.12
N GLY A 70 -1.83 -1.91 -9.65
CA GLY A 70 -1.00 -1.13 -8.73
C GLY A 70 -0.61 -1.88 -7.46
N LEU A 71 -1.58 -2.44 -6.74
CA LEU A 71 -1.30 -3.19 -5.50
C LEU A 71 -0.68 -4.57 -5.75
N ALA A 72 -0.96 -5.20 -6.90
CA ALA A 72 -0.27 -6.43 -7.29
C ALA A 72 1.23 -6.18 -7.54
N ILE A 73 1.57 -5.08 -8.23
CA ILE A 73 2.96 -4.63 -8.44
C ILE A 73 3.62 -4.29 -7.10
N VAL A 74 2.92 -3.60 -6.20
CA VAL A 74 3.42 -3.32 -4.84
C VAL A 74 3.79 -4.60 -4.12
N ARG A 75 2.87 -5.56 -4.04
CA ARG A 75 3.10 -6.87 -3.41
C ARG A 75 4.34 -7.55 -3.99
N ASP A 76 4.46 -7.60 -5.31
CA ASP A 76 5.55 -8.30 -5.98
C ASP A 76 6.90 -7.61 -5.76
N ILE A 77 6.94 -6.27 -5.77
CA ILE A 77 8.13 -5.48 -5.42
C ILE A 77 8.55 -5.75 -3.98
N ILE A 78 7.62 -5.69 -3.01
CA ILE A 78 7.95 -5.89 -1.60
C ILE A 78 8.46 -7.30 -1.34
N LYS A 79 7.82 -8.31 -1.93
CA LYS A 79 8.29 -9.69 -1.87
C LYS A 79 9.69 -9.85 -2.47
N ALA A 80 9.98 -9.19 -3.60
CA ALA A 80 11.30 -9.23 -4.23
C ALA A 80 12.41 -8.62 -3.34
N HIS A 81 12.06 -7.72 -2.41
CA HIS A 81 12.97 -7.16 -1.41
C HIS A 81 13.01 -7.97 -0.11
N GLY A 82 12.41 -9.17 -0.07
CA GLY A 82 12.33 -9.99 1.14
C GLY A 82 11.46 -9.38 2.24
N GLY A 83 10.63 -8.40 1.89
CA GLY A 83 9.73 -7.70 2.81
C GLY A 83 8.37 -8.37 2.94
N GLN A 84 7.54 -7.76 3.79
CA GLN A 84 6.13 -8.10 3.97
C GLN A 84 5.28 -6.86 3.76
N TRP A 85 3.99 -7.04 3.52
CA TRP A 85 3.06 -5.93 3.38
C TRP A 85 1.70 -6.34 3.93
N ASP A 86 0.91 -5.34 4.30
CA ASP A 86 -0.45 -5.49 4.79
C ASP A 86 -1.34 -4.34 4.27
N ILE A 87 -2.65 -4.55 4.29
CA ILE A 87 -3.64 -3.53 3.94
C ILE A 87 -4.80 -3.57 4.93
N GLN A 88 -5.10 -2.42 5.50
CA GLN A 88 -6.18 -2.22 6.46
C GLN A 88 -7.09 -1.13 5.90
N SER A 89 -8.40 -1.38 5.85
CA SER A 89 -9.33 -0.41 5.30
C SER A 89 -10.69 -0.53 5.96
N ILE A 90 -11.36 0.61 6.13
CA ILE A 90 -12.71 0.70 6.66
C ILE A 90 -13.53 1.55 5.70
N PRO A 91 -14.67 1.05 5.17
CA PRO A 91 -15.54 1.85 4.31
C PRO A 91 -15.91 3.19 4.94
N GLY A 92 -15.68 4.28 4.20
CA GLY A 92 -15.92 5.66 4.61
C GLY A 92 -14.89 6.26 5.58
N ALA A 93 -13.86 5.52 6.00
CA ALA A 93 -12.83 6.01 6.92
C ALA A 93 -11.40 5.96 6.35
N GLY A 94 -11.22 5.38 5.16
CA GLY A 94 -9.95 5.37 4.43
C GLY A 94 -9.22 4.03 4.45
N THR A 95 -7.99 4.06 3.93
CA THR A 95 -7.14 2.87 3.78
C THR A 95 -5.74 3.15 4.28
N THR A 96 -5.15 2.16 4.96
CA THR A 96 -3.74 2.12 5.33
C THR A 96 -3.06 0.94 4.63
N VAL A 97 -2.06 1.22 3.80
CA VAL A 97 -1.14 0.21 3.27
C VAL A 97 0.14 0.25 4.08
N ILE A 98 0.58 -0.92 4.55
CA ILE A 98 1.76 -1.05 5.41
C ILE A 98 2.80 -1.88 4.69
N LEU A 99 4.03 -1.38 4.63
CA LEU A 99 5.18 -2.07 4.03
C LEU A 99 6.20 -2.33 5.14
N TYR A 100 6.70 -3.56 5.21
CA TYR A 100 7.78 -3.97 6.09
C TYR A 100 8.97 -4.33 5.20
N LEU A 101 10.04 -3.56 5.29
CA LEU A 101 11.27 -3.78 4.53
C LEU A 101 12.41 -4.04 5.49
N ARG A 102 13.26 -5.02 5.19
CA ARG A 102 14.45 -5.28 6.01
C ARG A 102 15.35 -4.05 6.02
N MET A 103 15.84 -3.71 7.22
CA MET A 103 16.92 -2.75 7.33
C MET A 103 18.15 -3.29 6.60
N ALA A 104 18.85 -2.43 5.88
CA ALA A 104 20.15 -2.78 5.34
C ALA A 104 21.09 -3.09 6.51
N ASP A 105 21.91 -4.13 6.35
CA ASP A 105 22.99 -4.39 7.30
C ASP A 105 23.86 -3.14 7.40
N LYS A 106 24.31 -2.82 8.62
CA LYS A 106 25.34 -1.80 8.78
C LYS A 106 26.53 -2.24 7.94
N VAL A 107 26.86 -1.46 6.92
CA VAL A 107 28.10 -1.66 6.17
C VAL A 107 29.24 -1.54 7.17
N SER A 108 29.85 -2.66 7.51
CA SER A 108 31.07 -2.71 8.31
C SER A 108 32.14 -1.95 7.53
N GLY A 109 32.48 -0.75 7.99
CA GLY A 109 33.63 0.01 7.51
C GLY A 109 34.95 -0.60 7.96
#